data_AF-A0AAW4BHR2-F1
#
_entry.id   AF-A0AAW4BHR2-F1
#
_cell.length_a   1.000
_cell.length_b   1.000
_cell.length_c   1.000
_cell.angle_alpha   90.00
_cell.angle_beta   90.00
_cell.angle_gamma   90.00
#
_symmetry.space_group_name_H-M   'P 1'
#
loop_
_entity.id
_entity.type
_entity.pdbx_description
1 polymer ?
#
loop_
_entity_poly.entity_id
_entity_poly.type
_entity_poly.pdbx_seq_one_letter_code
_entity_poly.pdbx_strand_id
1 'polypeptide(L)'
;MANIHTAYLHSLVLQHQCHPLQLVAELTSASFCHEYLVYEHENEWAIGINKRLQLTVNHRSEVCDFEGKVAQVNPHHLCQYIHRATQTLSGEDWRLFGRADFEFSRFAHDLPQQECQHPLLELFVAETELR
;
A
#
# COMPACT_ATOMS: atom_id res chain seq x y z
N MET A 1 -8.78 -16.97 -19.39
CA MET A 1 -8.04 -15.97 -20.19
C MET A 1 -7.72 -14.82 -19.24
N ALA A 2 -6.48 -14.74 -18.74
CA ALA A 2 -6.07 -13.68 -17.82
C ALA A 2 -5.71 -12.43 -18.63
N ASN A 3 -6.43 -11.33 -18.41
CA ASN A 3 -6.07 -10.03 -18.95
C ASN A 3 -4.78 -9.58 -18.26
N ILE A 4 -3.66 -9.65 -18.97
CA ILE A 4 -2.40 -9.06 -18.52
C ILE A 4 -2.53 -7.55 -18.78
N HIS A 5 -2.88 -6.78 -17.76
CA HIS A 5 -2.75 -5.32 -17.82
C HIS A 5 -1.26 -4.98 -17.75
N THR A 6 -0.63 -4.79 -18.91
CA THR A 6 0.70 -4.18 -18.99
C THR A 6 0.59 -2.74 -18.49
N ALA A 7 1.27 -2.41 -17.39
CA ALA A 7 1.37 -1.04 -16.92
C ALA A 7 2.32 -0.27 -17.86
N TYR A 8 1.81 0.72 -18.58
CA TYR A 8 2.63 1.61 -19.41
C TYR A 8 3.04 2.83 -18.60
N LEU A 9 4.30 2.88 -18.16
CA LEU A 9 4.87 4.10 -17.61
C LEU A 9 5.00 5.15 -18.72
N HIS A 10 4.34 6.29 -18.52
CA HIS A 10 4.48 7.46 -19.38
C HIS A 10 5.43 8.44 -18.71
N SER A 11 6.54 8.76 -19.36
CA SER A 11 7.53 9.70 -18.83
C SER A 11 7.34 11.08 -19.43
N LEU A 12 7.26 12.10 -18.58
CA LEU A 12 7.16 13.50 -18.97
C LEU A 12 8.25 14.30 -18.26
N VAL A 13 8.97 15.15 -18.99
CA VAL A 13 9.94 16.08 -18.41
C VAL A 13 9.31 17.46 -18.33
N LEU A 14 9.14 17.96 -17.11
CA LEU A 14 8.60 19.28 -16.84
C LEU A 14 9.71 20.20 -16.33
N GLN A 15 9.88 21.36 -16.97
CA GLN A 15 10.71 22.41 -16.40
C GLN A 15 9.90 23.20 -15.38
N HIS A 16 10.38 23.24 -14.14
CA HIS A 16 9.75 23.97 -13.05
C HIS A 16 10.79 24.67 -12.17
N GLN A 17 10.33 25.63 -11.38
CA GLN A 17 11.17 26.35 -10.40
C GLN A 17 10.76 26.07 -8.94
N CYS A 18 9.69 25.30 -8.74
CA CYS A 18 9.22 24.93 -7.41
C CYS A 18 10.04 23.77 -6.81
N HIS A 19 9.98 23.65 -5.48
CA HIS A 19 10.57 22.51 -4.78
C HIS A 19 9.73 21.25 -5.06
N PRO A 20 10.32 20.04 -5.25
CA PRO A 20 9.57 18.81 -5.54
C PRO A 20 8.39 18.56 -4.59
N LEU A 21 8.59 18.78 -3.28
CA LEU A 21 7.53 18.69 -2.28
C LEU A 21 6.30 19.58 -2.57
N GLN A 22 6.49 20.76 -3.18
CA GLN A 22 5.36 21.63 -3.55
C GLN A 22 4.56 21.02 -4.70
N LEU A 23 5.23 20.39 -5.68
CA LEU A 23 4.54 19.67 -6.75
C LEU A 23 3.74 18.49 -6.19
N VAL A 24 4.35 17.72 -5.29
CA VAL A 24 3.68 16.60 -4.62
C VAL A 24 2.45 17.10 -3.86
N ALA A 25 2.56 18.18 -3.11
CA ALA A 25 1.44 18.77 -2.37
C ALA A 25 0.29 19.18 -3.31
N GLU A 26 0.58 19.85 -4.43
CA GLU A 26 -0.43 20.23 -5.42
C GLU A 26 -1.05 19.03 -6.14
N LEU A 27 -0.27 17.99 -6.44
CA LEU A 27 -0.80 16.76 -7.04
C LEU A 27 -1.74 16.02 -6.09
N THR A 28 -1.38 15.95 -4.81
CA THR A 28 -2.20 15.29 -3.78
C THR A 28 -3.44 16.07 -3.35
N SER A 29 -3.52 17.37 -3.67
CA SER A 29 -4.70 18.21 -3.44
C SER A 29 -5.69 18.20 -4.61
N ALA A 30 -5.31 17.63 -5.76
CA ALA A 30 -6.14 17.59 -6.95
C ALA A 30 -7.38 16.72 -6.74
N SER A 31 -8.49 17.07 -7.41
CA SER A 31 -9.79 16.43 -7.21
C SER A 31 -9.86 14.94 -7.58
N PHE A 32 -8.89 14.42 -8.33
CA PHE A 32 -8.79 12.99 -8.65
C PHE A 32 -8.11 12.16 -7.54
N CYS A 33 -7.48 12.82 -6.57
CA CYS A 33 -6.68 12.23 -5.52
C CYS A 33 -7.47 12.20 -4.21
N HIS A 34 -8.22 11.12 -3.98
CA HIS A 34 -9.09 10.98 -2.81
C HIS A 34 -8.37 10.32 -1.63
N GLU A 35 -7.56 9.31 -1.93
CA GLU A 35 -6.69 8.63 -0.99
C GLU A 35 -5.30 8.57 -1.60
N TYR A 36 -4.26 8.79 -0.81
CA TYR A 36 -2.90 8.72 -1.31
C TYR A 36 -1.88 8.33 -0.25
N LEU A 37 -0.73 7.87 -0.71
CA LEU A 37 0.48 7.75 0.10
C LEU A 37 1.66 8.29 -0.69
N VAL A 38 2.43 9.15 -0.05
CA VAL A 38 3.68 9.72 -0.58
C VAL A 38 4.84 9.04 0.12
N TYR A 39 5.84 8.61 -0.66
CA TYR A 39 7.07 8.03 -0.16
C TYR A 39 8.27 8.71 -0.82
N GLU A 40 9.15 9.29 -0.02
CA GLU A 40 10.43 9.87 -0.46
C GLU A 40 11.57 8.92 -0.09
N HIS A 41 12.43 8.60 -1.07
CA HIS A 41 13.65 7.83 -0.86
C HIS A 41 14.72 8.23 -1.86
N GLU A 42 15.92 8.56 -1.38
CA GLU A 42 17.08 8.91 -2.23
C GLU A 42 16.80 10.00 -3.29
N ASN A 43 16.02 11.03 -2.92
CA ASN A 43 15.53 12.12 -3.79
C ASN A 43 14.51 11.71 -4.86
N GLU A 44 14.02 10.46 -4.84
CA GLU A 44 12.88 10.03 -5.64
C GLU A 44 11.59 10.10 -4.82
N TRP A 45 10.51 10.54 -5.46
CA TRP A 45 9.20 10.68 -4.84
C TRP A 45 8.23 9.73 -5.52
N ALA A 46 7.72 8.74 -4.79
CA ALA A 46 6.66 7.87 -5.26
C ALA A 46 5.32 8.28 -4.64
N ILE A 47 4.29 8.44 -5.47
CA ILE A 47 2.94 8.74 -5.02
C ILE A 47 2.01 7.63 -5.50
N GLY A 48 1.42 6.89 -4.55
CA GLY A 48 0.33 5.97 -4.82
C GLY A 48 -1.00 6.69 -4.64
N ILE A 49 -1.79 6.83 -5.71
CA ILE A 49 -3.07 7.54 -5.71
C ILE A 49 -4.23 6.56 -5.89
N ASN A 50 -5.19 6.68 -4.97
CA ASN A 50 -6.35 5.81 -4.76
C ASN A 50 -5.95 4.33 -4.58
N LYS A 51 -6.89 3.49 -4.17
CA LYS A 51 -6.61 2.08 -3.86
C LYS A 51 -7.32 1.18 -4.87
N ARG A 52 -6.54 0.49 -5.70
CA ARG A 52 -7.06 -0.51 -6.63
C ARG A 52 -7.29 -1.86 -5.94
N LEU A 53 -6.31 -2.28 -5.14
CA LEU A 53 -6.33 -3.50 -4.35
C LEU A 53 -5.76 -3.19 -2.96
N GLN A 54 -6.26 -3.84 -1.92
CA GLN A 54 -5.86 -3.57 -0.55
C GLN A 54 -5.73 -4.88 0.24
N LEU A 55 -4.73 -4.93 1.12
CA LEU A 55 -4.58 -5.94 2.16
C LEU A 55 -4.58 -5.24 3.51
N THR A 56 -5.37 -5.74 4.45
CA THR A 56 -5.41 -5.22 5.82
C THR A 56 -5.20 -6.31 6.86
N VAL A 57 -4.62 -5.93 8.00
CA VAL A 57 -4.51 -6.78 9.19
C VAL A 57 -5.05 -6.04 10.40
N ASN A 58 -5.98 -6.64 11.13
CA ASN A 58 -6.55 -6.02 12.34
C ASN A 58 -5.91 -6.57 13.64
N HIS A 59 -6.33 -6.01 14.78
CA HIS A 59 -5.86 -6.42 16.11
C HIS A 59 -6.20 -7.87 16.50
N ARG A 60 -7.08 -8.55 15.75
CA ARG A 60 -7.47 -9.95 15.98
C ARG A 60 -6.65 -10.92 15.13
N SER A 61 -5.66 -10.46 14.38
CA SER A 61 -4.94 -11.28 13.38
C SER A 61 -5.84 -11.76 12.24
N GLU A 62 -6.95 -11.05 11.97
CA GLU A 62 -7.73 -11.25 10.76
C GLU A 62 -7.04 -10.48 9.63
N VAL A 63 -6.73 -11.21 8.56
CA VAL A 63 -6.17 -10.65 7.33
C VAL A 63 -7.28 -10.61 6.29
N CYS A 64 -7.53 -9.44 5.71
CA CYS A 64 -8.28 -9.30 4.47
C CYS A 64 -7.26 -9.18 3.33
N ASP A 65 -7.21 -10.13 2.41
CA ASP A 65 -6.24 -10.13 1.31
C ASP A 65 -6.66 -9.23 0.13
N PHE A 66 -5.80 -9.14 -0.89
CA PHE A 66 -6.05 -8.32 -2.09
C PHE A 66 -7.27 -8.78 -2.92
N GLU A 67 -7.80 -9.98 -2.69
CA GLU A 67 -9.02 -10.50 -3.31
C GLU A 67 -10.26 -10.26 -2.43
N GLY A 68 -10.09 -9.62 -1.26
CA GLY A 68 -11.15 -9.38 -0.28
C GLY A 68 -11.46 -10.60 0.59
N LYS A 69 -10.64 -11.66 0.57
CA LYS A 69 -10.86 -12.83 1.40
C LYS A 69 -10.35 -12.57 2.81
N VAL A 70 -11.20 -12.88 3.78
CA VAL A 70 -10.89 -12.72 5.20
C VAL A 70 -10.48 -14.07 5.79
N ALA A 71 -9.34 -14.09 6.47
CA ALA A 71 -8.86 -15.28 7.17
C ALA A 71 -8.29 -14.92 8.55
N GLN A 72 -8.59 -15.76 9.54
CA GLN A 72 -7.92 -15.74 10.84
C GLN A 72 -6.55 -16.40 10.68
N VAL A 73 -5.48 -15.66 10.98
CA VAL A 73 -4.09 -16.12 10.77
C VAL A 73 -3.38 -16.25 12.11
N ASN A 74 -2.60 -17.32 12.29
CA ASN A 74 -1.69 -17.42 13.43
C ASN A 74 -0.63 -16.31 13.32
N PRO A 75 -0.42 -15.48 14.36
CA PRO A 75 0.58 -14.40 14.36
C PRO A 75 1.97 -14.82 13.85
N HIS A 76 2.44 -16.02 14.21
CA HIS A 76 3.75 -16.53 13.76
C HIS A 76 3.84 -16.77 12.25
N HIS A 77 2.69 -16.94 11.58
CA HIS A 77 2.62 -17.17 10.14
C HIS A 77 2.14 -15.93 9.36
N LEU A 78 1.91 -14.81 10.05
CA LEU A 78 1.35 -13.60 9.45
C LEU A 78 2.21 -13.06 8.30
N CYS A 79 3.53 -12.92 8.50
CA CYS A 79 4.43 -12.45 7.45
C CYS A 79 4.45 -13.39 6.23
N GLN A 80 4.39 -14.70 6.46
CA GLN A 80 4.34 -15.69 5.37
C GLN A 80 3.01 -15.61 4.62
N TYR A 81 1.91 -15.37 5.34
CA TYR A 81 0.59 -15.18 4.75
C TYR A 81 0.55 -13.93 3.88
N ILE A 82 1.04 -12.79 4.39
CA ILE A 82 1.15 -11.52 3.65
C ILE A 82 1.98 -11.74 2.39
N HIS A 83 3.16 -12.36 2.52
CA HIS A 83 4.02 -12.66 1.37
C HIS A 83 3.33 -13.52 0.31
N ARG A 84 2.55 -14.54 0.71
CA ARG A 84 1.75 -15.34 -0.22
C ARG A 84 0.66 -14.53 -0.90
N ALA A 85 -0.01 -13.64 -0.16
CA ALA A 85 -1.00 -12.74 -0.72
C ALA A 85 -0.38 -11.80 -1.77
N THR A 86 0.86 -11.31 -1.59
CA THR A 86 1.50 -10.51 -2.64
C THR A 86 1.81 -11.31 -3.90
N GLN A 87 1.93 -12.64 -3.83
CA GLN A 87 2.15 -13.49 -5.00
C GLN A 87 0.88 -13.66 -5.85
N THR A 88 -0.30 -13.29 -5.35
CA THR A 88 -1.54 -13.35 -6.14
C THR A 88 -1.73 -12.11 -7.03
N LEU A 89 -0.95 -11.06 -6.79
CA LEU A 89 -0.94 -9.87 -7.62
C LEU A 89 -0.44 -10.23 -9.02
N SER A 90 -1.30 -10.02 -10.02
CA SER A 90 -0.99 -10.24 -11.42
C SER A 90 -0.51 -8.96 -12.09
N GLY A 91 0.44 -9.08 -13.02
CA GLY A 91 1.06 -7.96 -13.72
C GLY A 91 2.52 -7.75 -13.33
N GLU A 92 3.25 -7.05 -14.19
CA GLU A 92 4.63 -6.62 -13.95
C GLU A 92 4.63 -5.17 -13.43
N ASP A 93 5.66 -4.80 -12.66
CA ASP A 93 5.94 -3.44 -12.16
C ASP A 93 4.85 -2.82 -11.24
N TRP A 94 4.30 -3.62 -10.32
CA TRP A 94 3.49 -3.08 -9.22
C TRP A 94 4.35 -2.69 -8.03
N ARG A 95 3.96 -1.61 -7.34
CA ARG A 95 4.48 -1.21 -6.04
C ARG A 95 3.38 -1.33 -4.98
N LEU A 96 3.76 -1.78 -3.79
CA LEU A 96 2.90 -1.69 -2.61
C LEU A 96 3.21 -0.42 -1.84
N PHE A 97 2.16 0.33 -1.54
CA PHE A 97 2.17 1.46 -0.62
C PHE A 97 1.49 1.03 0.66
N GLY A 98 1.87 1.57 1.81
CA GLY A 98 1.20 1.19 3.04
C GLY A 98 1.78 1.79 4.30
N ARG A 99 1.14 1.43 5.41
CA ARG A 99 1.53 1.79 6.76
C ARG A 99 1.45 0.58 7.66
N ALA A 100 2.32 0.53 8.64
CA ALA A 100 2.26 -0.40 9.75
C ALA A 100 2.25 0.42 11.04
N ASP A 101 1.24 0.20 11.88
CA ASP A 101 1.12 0.86 13.17
C ASP A 101 2.06 0.19 14.17
N PHE A 102 2.48 0.93 15.20
CA PHE A 102 3.41 0.43 16.20
C PHE A 102 2.90 -0.85 16.88
N GLU A 103 1.60 -0.92 17.12
CA GLU A 103 0.89 -2.04 17.72
C GLU A 103 1.00 -3.33 16.88
N PHE A 104 1.29 -3.23 15.58
CA PHE A 104 1.59 -4.40 14.74
C PHE A 104 2.79 -5.20 15.27
N SER A 105 3.76 -4.54 15.91
CA SER A 105 4.93 -5.20 16.51
C SER A 105 4.57 -6.22 17.59
N ARG A 106 3.41 -6.07 18.23
CA ARG A 106 2.93 -6.98 19.28
C ARG A 106 2.75 -8.41 18.77
N PHE A 107 2.48 -8.60 17.48
CA PHE A 107 2.43 -9.93 16.84
C PHE A 107 3.80 -10.63 16.82
N ALA A 108 4.88 -9.88 16.63
CA ALA A 108 6.25 -10.43 16.61
C ALA A 108 6.75 -10.82 18.00
N HIS A 109 6.10 -10.32 19.05
CA HIS A 109 6.51 -10.50 20.45
C HIS A 109 5.49 -11.24 21.31
N ASP A 110 4.46 -11.85 20.69
CA ASP A 110 3.37 -12.56 21.37
C ASP A 110 2.71 -11.76 22.51
N LEU A 111 2.62 -10.44 22.34
CA LEU A 111 2.02 -9.56 23.33
C LEU A 111 0.50 -9.50 23.14
N PRO A 112 -0.29 -9.39 24.24
CA PRO A 112 -1.74 -9.26 24.16
C PRO A 112 -2.14 -8.08 23.29
N GLN A 113 -3.02 -8.26 22.31
CA GLN A 113 -3.46 -7.16 21.44
C GLN A 113 -4.41 -6.23 22.20
N GLN A 114 -4.31 -4.93 21.92
CA GLN A 114 -5.30 -3.96 22.40
C GLN A 114 -6.41 -3.83 21.36
N GLU A 115 -7.65 -3.72 21.81
CA GLU A 115 -8.77 -3.50 20.90
C GLU A 115 -8.60 -2.17 20.16
N CYS A 116 -8.78 -2.24 18.85
CA CYS A 116 -8.53 -1.14 17.93
C CYS A 116 -9.54 -1.20 16.78
N GLN A 117 -10.10 -0.05 16.41
CA GLN A 117 -11.09 0.04 15.33
C GLN A 117 -10.47 0.15 13.93
N HIS A 118 -9.18 0.46 13.82
CA HIS A 118 -8.49 0.57 12.54
C HIS A 118 -7.59 -0.66 12.26
N PRO A 119 -7.22 -0.89 10.99
CA PRO A 119 -6.19 -1.86 10.64
C PRO A 119 -4.84 -1.47 11.21
N LEU A 120 -4.10 -2.44 11.76
CA LEU A 120 -2.73 -2.30 12.25
C LEU A 120 -1.70 -2.36 11.11
N LEU A 121 -2.03 -3.04 10.02
CA LEU A 121 -1.28 -3.00 8.78
C LEU A 121 -2.26 -2.74 7.64
N GLU A 122 -1.86 -1.86 6.74
CA GLU A 122 -2.56 -1.59 5.51
C GLU A 122 -1.55 -1.49 4.38
N LEU A 123 -1.71 -2.34 3.38
CA LEU A 123 -0.92 -2.35 2.14
C LEU A 123 -1.89 -2.20 0.97
N PHE A 124 -1.51 -1.46 -0.06
CA PHE A 124 -2.34 -1.30 -1.25
C PHE A 124 -1.53 -1.17 -2.52
N VAL A 125 -2.14 -1.60 -3.63
CA VAL A 125 -1.70 -1.28 -4.98
C VAL A 125 -2.51 -0.09 -5.46
N ALA A 126 -1.83 0.97 -5.92
CA ALA A 126 -2.49 2.19 -6.33
C ALA A 126 -3.27 2.02 -7.65
N GLU A 127 -4.28 2.85 -7.89
CA GLU A 127 -4.90 2.98 -9.21
C GLU A 127 -3.96 3.72 -10.18
N THR A 128 -3.30 4.76 -9.67
CA THR A 128 -2.31 5.56 -10.39
C THR A 128 -1.06 5.70 -9.55
N GLU A 129 0.10 5.48 -10.16
CA GLU A 129 1.41 5.69 -9.56
C GLU A 129 2.11 6.85 -10.27
N LEU A 130 2.65 7.79 -9.50
CA LEU A 130 3.54 8.85 -9.99
C LEU A 130 4.93 8.66 -9.40
N ARG A 131 5.96 8.95 -10.21
CA ARG A 131 7.39 8.88 -9.89
C ARG A 131 8.08 10.15 -10.38
#